data_AF-A0A957AJV5-F1
#
_entry.id   AF-A0A957AJV5-F1
#
_cell.length_a   1.000
_cell.length_b   1.000
_cell.length_c   1.000
_cell.angle_alpha   90.00
_cell.angle_beta   90.00
_cell.angle_gamma   90.00
#
_symmetry.space_group_name_H-M   'P 1'
#
loop_
_entity.id
_entity.type
_entity.pdbx_description
1 polymer ?
#
loop_
_entity_poly.entity_id
_entity_poly.type
_entity_poly.pdbx_seq_one_letter_code
_entity_poly.pdbx_strand_id
1 'polypeptide(L)'
;MAHRAESESVRPATMHDRPSVNQLLIALGVLIAAVAGSLIAGPGLGLLIVTLAVLASGIWIAYGTPAAVADPAPVPSAAAVAAPARRPLVKRPSVRASLDLSLDRASVLAVAPAALIIAAMVVVFYARDLRSNPPNLFSDEAMIGLQAAGAFNGEANFQFLRIFYTHFETPLLGALPVYSTWPFVALLGLDEFAVRFASSVYIGVGLFFAYLALRRLRVPYAIVPVLIAGTQPVVIHFARINFGHGASFCGLMIATWLWIRARQDERLGQAILAG
;
A
#
# COMPACT_ATOMS: atom_id res chain seq x y z
N MET A 1 2.47 55.86 -12.82
CA MET A 1 3.68 55.26 -13.41
C MET A 1 4.72 55.10 -12.31
N ALA A 2 4.78 53.92 -11.68
CA ALA A 2 5.83 53.58 -10.74
C ALA A 2 6.20 52.12 -10.98
N HIS A 3 7.21 51.91 -11.82
CA HIS A 3 7.81 50.61 -12.10
C HIS A 3 8.50 50.12 -10.82
N ARG A 4 7.88 49.13 -10.15
CA ARG A 4 8.55 48.35 -9.10
C ARG A 4 9.35 47.26 -9.81
N ALA A 5 10.64 47.51 -9.99
CA ALA A 5 11.58 46.50 -10.43
C ALA A 5 11.65 45.42 -9.35
N GLU A 6 11.08 44.24 -9.64
CA GLU A 6 11.35 43.03 -8.88
C GLU A 6 12.82 42.69 -9.12
N SER A 7 13.67 43.00 -8.13
CA SER A 7 15.04 42.53 -8.12
C SER A 7 15.00 41.02 -8.04
N GLU A 8 15.25 40.37 -9.17
CA GLU A 8 15.52 38.96 -9.33
C GLU A 8 16.68 38.61 -8.38
N SER A 9 16.33 38.19 -7.16
CA SER A 9 17.31 37.77 -6.17
C SER A 9 17.84 36.42 -6.63
N VAL A 10 18.95 36.47 -7.36
CA VAL A 10 19.78 35.32 -7.68
C VAL A 10 20.06 34.62 -6.36
N ARG A 11 19.33 33.53 -6.07
CA ARG A 11 19.62 32.68 -4.91
C ARG A 11 21.06 32.21 -5.10
N PRO A 12 22.01 32.63 -4.24
CA PRO A 12 23.36 32.10 -4.33
C PRO A 12 23.23 30.58 -4.19
N ALA A 13 23.75 29.84 -5.16
CA ALA A 13 23.85 28.39 -5.07
C ALA A 13 24.58 28.07 -3.77
N THR A 14 23.83 27.70 -2.74
CA THR A 14 24.41 27.40 -1.44
C THR A 14 25.20 26.12 -1.59
N MET A 15 26.32 26.02 -0.86
CA MET A 15 27.26 24.89 -0.89
C MET A 15 26.60 23.52 -0.55
N HIS A 16 25.30 23.50 -0.24
CA HIS A 16 24.48 22.35 0.09
C HIS A 16 23.90 21.57 -1.11
N ASP A 17 24.09 22.03 -2.35
CA ASP A 17 23.64 21.28 -3.54
C ASP A 17 24.58 20.13 -3.95
N ARG A 18 25.68 19.91 -3.23
CA ARG A 18 26.60 18.80 -3.50
C ARG A 18 26.18 17.56 -2.71
N PRO A 19 26.12 16.38 -3.35
CA PRO A 19 25.86 15.13 -2.63
C PRO A 19 26.90 14.92 -1.54
N SER A 20 26.45 14.45 -0.38
CA SER A 20 27.35 14.10 0.71
C SER A 20 28.25 12.92 0.34
N VAL A 21 29.45 12.85 0.95
CA VAL A 21 30.39 11.74 0.74
C VAL A 21 29.72 10.39 0.99
N ASN A 22 28.87 10.28 2.01
CA ASN A 22 28.14 9.06 2.33
C ASN A 22 27.15 8.66 1.21
N GLN A 23 26.48 9.62 0.57
CA GLN A 23 25.58 9.34 -0.55
C GLN A 23 26.34 8.82 -1.77
N LEU A 24 27.51 9.38 -2.06
CA LEU A 24 28.37 8.92 -3.15
C LEU A 24 28.87 7.49 -2.89
N LEU A 25 29.27 7.18 -1.66
CA LEU A 25 29.72 5.83 -1.28
C LEU A 25 28.60 4.79 -1.37
N ILE A 26 27.38 5.14 -0.96
CA ILE A 26 26.22 4.24 -1.08
C ILE A 26 25.86 4.02 -2.55
N ALA A 27 25.81 5.09 -3.35
CA ALA A 27 25.55 4.99 -4.79
C ALA A 27 26.60 4.10 -5.49
N LEU A 28 27.88 4.28 -5.15
CA LEU A 28 28.97 3.47 -5.66
C LEU A 28 28.82 1.99 -5.27
N GLY A 29 28.46 1.70 -4.01
CA GLY A 29 28.22 0.33 -3.54
C GLY A 29 27.08 -0.36 -4.29
N VAL A 30 25.97 0.35 -4.53
CA VAL A 30 24.83 -0.16 -5.32
C VAL A 30 25.23 -0.45 -6.77
N LEU A 31 26.03 0.43 -7.39
CA LEU A 31 26.52 0.23 -8.75
C LEU A 31 27.46 -0.99 -8.85
N ILE A 32 28.38 -1.16 -7.90
CA ILE A 32 29.28 -2.32 -7.88
C ILE A 32 28.49 -3.63 -7.73
N ALA A 33 27.51 -3.67 -6.82
CA ALA A 33 26.66 -4.84 -6.62
C ALA A 33 25.82 -5.16 -7.88
N ALA A 34 25.32 -4.14 -8.57
CA ALA A 34 24.55 -4.29 -9.81
C ALA A 34 25.41 -4.83 -10.96
N VAL A 35 26.67 -4.38 -11.07
CA VAL A 35 27.64 -4.92 -12.05
C VAL A 35 28.01 -6.36 -11.73
N ALA A 36 28.22 -6.71 -10.46
CA ALA A 36 28.47 -8.11 -10.07
C ALA A 36 27.26 -9.01 -10.38
N GLY A 37 26.05 -8.54 -10.08
CA GLY A 37 24.81 -9.26 -10.40
C GLY A 37 24.56 -9.39 -11.91
N SER A 38 24.94 -8.39 -12.71
CA SER A 38 24.76 -8.43 -14.16
C SER A 38 25.64 -9.46 -14.85
N LEU A 39 26.85 -9.69 -14.33
CA LEU A 39 27.75 -10.74 -14.83
C LEU A 39 27.20 -12.15 -14.61
N ILE A 40 26.41 -12.35 -13.54
CA ILE A 40 25.76 -13.63 -13.23
C ILE A 40 24.48 -13.83 -14.06
N ALA A 41 23.74 -12.74 -14.28
CA ALA A 41 22.42 -12.75 -14.90
C ALA A 41 22.41 -12.90 -16.44
N GLY A 42 23.57 -12.79 -17.09
CA GLY A 42 23.68 -12.80 -18.55
C GLY A 42 23.36 -11.45 -19.21
N PRO A 43 23.63 -11.29 -20.52
CA PRO A 43 23.76 -9.97 -21.16
C PRO A 43 22.46 -9.14 -21.21
N GLY A 44 21.29 -9.77 -21.37
CA GLY A 44 20.01 -9.06 -21.43
C GLY A 44 19.53 -8.56 -20.07
N LEU A 45 19.46 -9.46 -19.09
CA LEU A 45 19.04 -9.13 -17.72
C LEU A 45 20.09 -8.26 -17.02
N GLY A 46 21.36 -8.46 -17.33
CA GLY A 46 22.46 -7.69 -16.78
C GLY A 46 22.44 -6.22 -17.17
N LEU A 47 22.13 -5.91 -18.44
CA LEU A 47 21.98 -4.52 -18.88
C LEU A 47 20.83 -3.82 -18.14
N LEU A 48 19.71 -4.52 -17.93
CA LEU A 48 18.56 -3.99 -17.19
C LEU A 48 18.92 -3.69 -15.73
N ILE A 49 19.60 -4.62 -15.05
CA ILE A 49 20.03 -4.46 -13.64
C ILE A 49 20.93 -3.23 -13.48
N VAL A 50 21.92 -3.07 -14.35
CA VAL A 50 22.83 -1.91 -14.31
C VAL A 50 22.08 -0.61 -14.60
N THR A 51 21.19 -0.60 -15.60
CA THR A 51 20.41 0.60 -15.95
C THR A 51 19.52 1.05 -14.80
N LEU A 52 18.83 0.12 -14.14
CA LEU A 52 17.99 0.43 -12.98
C LEU A 52 18.82 0.92 -11.78
N ALA A 53 19.99 0.34 -11.55
CA ALA A 53 20.90 0.79 -10.49
C ALA A 53 21.40 2.23 -10.72
N VAL A 54 21.81 2.56 -11.95
CA VAL A 54 22.21 3.93 -12.32
C VAL A 54 21.08 4.93 -12.09
N LEU A 55 19.86 4.61 -12.54
CA LEU A 55 18.70 5.47 -12.34
C LEU A 55 18.35 5.65 -10.86
N ALA A 56 18.34 4.55 -10.09
CA ALA A 56 18.07 4.61 -8.65
C ALA A 56 19.12 5.42 -7.89
N SER A 57 20.41 5.26 -8.21
CA SER A 57 21.49 6.06 -7.64
C SER A 57 21.38 7.53 -8.01
N GLY A 58 21.04 7.86 -9.27
CA GLY A 58 20.82 9.24 -9.70
C GLY A 58 19.65 9.91 -8.98
N ILE A 59 18.53 9.21 -8.83
CA ILE A 59 17.35 9.70 -8.10
C ILE A 59 17.68 9.89 -6.61
N TRP A 60 18.39 8.94 -6.00
CA TRP A 60 18.80 9.06 -4.59
C TRP A 60 19.77 10.22 -4.37
N ILE A 61 20.71 10.44 -5.27
CA ILE A 61 21.63 11.59 -5.20
C ILE A 61 20.86 12.91 -5.34
N ALA A 62 19.89 12.97 -6.25
CA ALA A 62 19.12 14.18 -6.51
C ALA A 62 18.08 14.52 -5.42
N TYR A 63 17.54 13.52 -4.72
CA TYR A 63 16.37 13.71 -3.84
C TYR A 63 16.48 13.04 -2.46
N GLY A 64 17.53 12.29 -2.19
CA GLY A 64 17.68 11.46 -0.98
C GLY A 64 18.27 12.20 0.22
N THR A 65 18.54 13.51 0.14
CA THR A 65 18.88 14.31 1.31
C THR A 65 17.60 14.65 2.08
N PRO A 66 17.34 14.07 3.26
CA PRO A 66 16.33 14.63 4.14
C PRO A 66 16.72 16.07 4.44
N ALA A 67 15.74 16.99 4.40
CA ALA A 67 15.96 18.38 4.79
C ALA A 67 16.65 18.39 6.15
N ALA A 68 17.70 19.20 6.30
CA ALA A 68 18.41 19.35 7.56
C ALA A 68 17.37 19.57 8.66
N VAL A 69 17.30 18.63 9.61
CA VAL A 69 16.46 18.79 10.79
C VAL A 69 16.99 20.03 11.47
N ALA A 70 16.21 21.11 11.45
CA ALA A 70 16.58 22.34 12.13
C ALA A 70 16.96 21.98 13.57
N ASP A 71 18.08 22.53 14.05
CA ASP A 71 18.54 22.27 15.41
C ASP A 71 17.35 22.44 16.36
N PRO A 72 17.08 21.45 17.23
CA PRO A 72 15.97 21.54 18.15
C PRO A 72 16.14 22.83 18.94
N ALA A 73 15.13 23.71 18.87
CA ALA A 73 15.13 24.95 19.63
C ALA A 73 15.48 24.64 21.10
N PRO A 74 16.31 25.46 21.76
CA PRO A 74 16.77 25.20 23.11
C PRO A 74 15.56 24.90 24.01
N VAL A 75 15.60 23.73 24.66
CA VAL A 75 14.54 23.27 25.54
C VAL A 75 14.38 24.31 26.66
N PRO A 76 13.21 24.97 26.80
CA PRO A 76 13.02 25.92 27.87
C PRO A 76 13.25 25.22 29.22
N SER A 77 14.07 25.84 30.06
CA SER A 77 14.35 25.42 31.43
C SER A 77 13.05 25.13 32.18
N ALA A 78 13.05 24.07 33.00
CA ALA A 78 11.92 23.46 33.68
C ALA A 78 11.26 24.36 34.75
N ALA A 79 10.87 25.58 34.39
CA ALA A 79 10.00 26.43 35.18
C ALA A 79 8.57 25.88 35.07
N ALA A 80 8.07 25.36 36.21
CA ALA A 80 6.68 25.04 36.52
C ALA A 80 5.78 24.83 35.30
N VAL A 81 5.70 23.58 34.82
CA VAL A 81 4.69 23.16 33.85
C VAL A 81 3.33 23.35 34.50
N ALA A 82 2.75 24.54 34.29
CA ALA A 82 1.37 24.82 34.65
C ALA A 82 0.49 23.71 34.08
N ALA A 83 -0.43 23.20 34.89
CA ALA A 83 -1.35 22.15 34.47
C ALA A 83 -1.89 22.50 33.08
N PRO A 84 -1.75 21.61 32.09
CA PRO A 84 -2.04 21.94 30.70
C PRO A 84 -3.46 22.50 30.66
N ALA A 85 -3.58 23.77 30.25
CA ALA A 85 -4.86 24.44 30.15
C ALA A 85 -5.82 23.49 29.44
N ARG A 86 -6.98 23.21 30.06
CA ARG A 86 -7.99 22.30 29.51
C ARG A 86 -8.19 22.68 28.05
N ARG A 87 -7.72 21.83 27.13
CA ARG A 87 -7.91 22.05 25.70
C ARG A 87 -9.41 22.27 25.52
N PRO A 88 -9.83 23.38 24.88
CA PRO A 88 -11.24 23.62 24.66
C PRO A 88 -11.83 22.38 23.98
N LEU A 89 -12.95 21.89 24.51
CA LEU A 89 -13.70 20.79 23.92
C LEU A 89 -14.00 21.18 22.48
N VAL A 90 -13.21 20.65 21.53
CA VAL A 90 -13.42 20.84 20.11
C VAL A 90 -14.87 20.44 19.85
N LYS A 91 -15.68 21.38 19.37
CA LYS A 91 -17.07 21.11 18.98
C LYS A 91 -17.00 19.97 17.97
N ARG A 92 -17.36 18.75 18.42
CA ARG A 92 -17.23 17.55 17.61
C ARG A 92 -18.16 17.72 16.42
N PRO A 93 -17.67 17.79 15.17
CA PRO A 93 -18.55 17.64 14.03
C PRO A 93 -19.33 16.34 14.21
N SER A 94 -20.61 16.34 13.80
CA SER A 94 -21.41 15.12 13.89
C SER A 94 -20.65 13.97 13.24
N VAL A 95 -20.70 12.77 13.83
CA VAL A 95 -19.99 11.59 13.32
C VAL A 95 -20.28 11.41 11.81
N ARG A 96 -21.52 11.69 11.39
CA ARG A 96 -21.95 11.69 10.00
C ARG A 96 -21.16 12.63 9.08
N ALA A 97 -20.88 13.86 9.51
CA ALA A 97 -20.06 14.79 8.74
C ALA A 97 -18.59 14.34 8.66
N SER A 98 -18.09 13.66 9.70
CA SER A 98 -16.73 13.11 9.69
C SER A 98 -16.54 11.87 8.81
N LEU A 99 -17.64 11.24 8.38
CA LEU A 99 -17.65 10.09 7.47
C LEU A 99 -17.70 10.50 5.99
N ASP A 100 -17.75 11.80 5.67
CA ASP A 100 -17.81 12.23 4.28
C ASP A 100 -16.53 11.81 3.52
N LEU A 101 -16.70 10.89 2.57
CA LEU A 101 -15.67 10.35 1.69
C LEU A 101 -15.71 11.03 0.30
N SER A 102 -16.36 12.18 0.17
CA SER A 102 -16.44 12.92 -1.09
C SER A 102 -15.06 13.01 -1.78
N LEU A 103 -15.04 12.55 -3.03
CA LEU A 103 -13.89 12.64 -3.93
C LEU A 103 -14.21 13.74 -4.93
N ASP A 104 -13.43 14.80 -4.93
CA ASP A 104 -13.53 15.82 -5.96
C ASP A 104 -13.03 15.28 -7.30
N ARG A 105 -13.57 15.81 -8.40
CA ARG A 105 -13.23 15.36 -9.77
C ARG A 105 -11.73 15.47 -10.05
N ALA A 106 -11.05 16.48 -9.51
CA ALA A 106 -9.61 16.65 -9.72
C ALA A 106 -8.81 15.57 -9.00
N SER A 107 -9.21 15.19 -7.78
CA SER A 107 -8.63 14.05 -7.06
C SER A 107 -8.80 12.74 -7.83
N VAL A 108 -10.00 12.48 -8.38
CA VAL A 108 -10.26 11.27 -9.20
C VAL A 108 -9.34 11.24 -10.42
N LEU A 109 -9.28 12.33 -11.19
CA LEU A 109 -8.41 12.42 -12.36
C LEU A 109 -6.93 12.26 -12.02
N ALA A 110 -6.51 12.74 -10.84
CA ALA A 110 -5.12 12.63 -10.41
C ALA A 110 -4.72 11.21 -9.97
N VAL A 111 -5.67 10.37 -9.54
CA VAL A 111 -5.38 8.97 -9.14
C VAL A 111 -5.70 7.94 -10.23
N ALA A 112 -6.48 8.33 -11.25
CA ALA A 112 -6.91 7.43 -12.32
C ALA A 112 -5.77 6.72 -13.06
N PRO A 113 -4.64 7.39 -13.43
CA PRO A 113 -3.53 6.70 -14.09
C PRO A 113 -2.92 5.60 -13.23
N ALA A 114 -2.72 5.87 -11.93
CA ALA A 114 -2.21 4.87 -10.99
C ALA A 114 -3.18 3.69 -10.84
N ALA A 115 -4.49 3.96 -10.77
CA ALA A 115 -5.51 2.92 -10.72
C ALA A 115 -5.48 2.03 -11.98
N LEU A 116 -5.35 2.63 -13.17
CA LEU A 116 -5.26 1.89 -14.44
C LEU A 116 -3.99 1.03 -14.51
N ILE A 117 -2.84 1.55 -14.07
CA ILE A 117 -1.59 0.78 -14.03
C ILE A 117 -1.72 -0.41 -13.06
N ILE A 118 -2.28 -0.20 -11.87
CA ILE A 118 -2.50 -1.28 -10.90
C ILE A 118 -3.50 -2.30 -11.46
N ALA A 119 -4.57 -1.86 -12.11
CA ALA A 119 -5.52 -2.76 -12.76
C ALA A 119 -4.87 -3.60 -13.87
N ALA A 120 -4.02 -3.00 -14.70
CA ALA A 120 -3.25 -3.72 -15.71
C ALA A 120 -2.31 -4.76 -15.08
N MET A 121 -1.65 -4.41 -13.98
CA MET A 121 -0.80 -5.33 -13.22
C MET A 121 -1.60 -6.50 -12.64
N VAL A 122 -2.81 -6.25 -12.09
CA VAL A 122 -3.71 -7.31 -11.62
C VAL A 122 -4.07 -8.26 -12.76
N VAL A 123 -4.45 -7.74 -13.93
CA VAL A 123 -4.79 -8.58 -15.09
C VAL A 123 -3.60 -9.41 -15.54
N VAL A 124 -2.42 -8.80 -15.69
CA VAL A 124 -1.24 -9.44 -16.29
C VAL A 124 -0.57 -10.44 -15.35
N PHE A 125 -0.38 -10.08 -14.07
CA PHE A 125 0.41 -10.88 -13.14
C PHE A 125 -0.44 -11.76 -12.23
N TYR A 126 -1.63 -11.29 -11.83
CA TYR A 126 -2.43 -11.95 -10.80
C TYR A 126 -3.55 -12.80 -11.40
N ALA A 127 -4.40 -12.21 -12.25
CA ALA A 127 -5.59 -12.88 -12.78
C ALA A 127 -5.32 -13.78 -14.00
N ARG A 128 -4.17 -13.60 -14.66
CA ARG A 128 -3.80 -14.39 -15.83
C ARG A 128 -3.55 -15.85 -15.46
N ASP A 129 -4.22 -16.75 -16.19
CA ASP A 129 -4.02 -18.21 -16.12
C ASP A 129 -4.29 -18.80 -14.71
N LEU A 130 -5.22 -18.21 -13.94
CA LEU A 130 -5.55 -18.68 -12.59
C LEU A 130 -6.12 -20.11 -12.52
N ARG A 131 -6.73 -20.59 -13.62
CA ARG A 131 -7.25 -21.97 -13.72
C ARG A 131 -6.15 -23.02 -13.85
N SER A 132 -5.06 -22.68 -14.53
CA SER A 132 -4.00 -23.61 -14.88
C SER A 132 -2.72 -23.40 -14.06
N ASN A 133 -2.56 -22.24 -13.42
CA ASN A 133 -1.37 -21.91 -12.66
C ASN A 133 -1.68 -21.11 -11.38
N PRO A 134 -1.53 -21.71 -10.18
CA PRO A 134 -1.05 -23.07 -9.94
C PRO A 134 -2.09 -24.15 -10.36
N PRO A 135 -1.66 -25.37 -10.72
CA PRO A 135 -2.59 -26.44 -11.12
C PRO A 135 -3.36 -26.99 -9.90
N ASN A 136 -4.68 -27.17 -10.04
CA ASN A 136 -5.62 -27.61 -9.00
C ASN A 136 -5.67 -26.70 -7.78
N LEU A 137 -6.73 -26.79 -6.98
CA LEU A 137 -6.84 -26.06 -5.71
C LEU A 137 -6.07 -26.78 -4.60
N PHE A 138 -5.42 -26.01 -3.72
CA PHE A 138 -4.98 -26.54 -2.43
C PHE A 138 -6.21 -26.86 -1.55
N SER A 139 -6.06 -27.78 -0.60
CA SER A 139 -7.15 -28.23 0.27
C SER A 139 -7.90 -27.07 0.94
N ASP A 140 -7.18 -26.06 1.41
CA ASP A 140 -7.78 -24.88 2.05
C ASP A 140 -8.53 -23.99 1.04
N GLU A 141 -7.99 -23.82 -0.18
CA GLU A 141 -8.69 -23.07 -1.24
C GLU A 141 -9.99 -23.76 -1.67
N ALA A 142 -9.94 -25.09 -1.84
CA ALA A 142 -11.10 -25.89 -2.18
C ALA A 142 -12.18 -25.80 -1.08
N MET A 143 -11.77 -25.89 0.18
CA MET A 143 -12.66 -25.76 1.32
C MET A 143 -13.25 -24.36 1.44
N ILE A 144 -12.47 -23.29 1.19
CA ILE A 144 -12.96 -21.90 1.10
C ILE A 144 -14.00 -21.79 -0.01
N GLY A 145 -13.70 -22.32 -1.20
CA GLY A 145 -14.61 -22.28 -2.34
C GLY A 145 -15.94 -23.00 -2.06
N LEU A 146 -15.88 -24.21 -1.51
CA LEU A 146 -17.07 -24.99 -1.14
C LEU A 146 -17.91 -24.28 -0.07
N GLN A 147 -17.29 -23.74 0.98
CA GLN A 147 -18.01 -22.99 2.01
C GLN A 147 -18.59 -21.68 1.46
N ALA A 148 -17.85 -20.99 0.59
CA ALA A 148 -18.32 -19.80 -0.07
C ALA A 148 -19.54 -20.09 -0.96
N ALA A 149 -19.54 -21.19 -1.71
CA ALA A 149 -20.70 -21.64 -2.49
C ALA A 149 -21.90 -22.00 -1.58
N GLY A 150 -21.65 -22.77 -0.51
CA GLY A 150 -22.69 -23.16 0.46
C GLY A 150 -23.28 -21.97 1.23
N ALA A 151 -22.59 -20.84 1.32
CA ALA A 151 -23.08 -19.64 2.02
C ALA A 151 -24.36 -19.08 1.40
N PHE A 152 -24.54 -19.24 0.08
CA PHE A 152 -25.74 -18.81 -0.62
C PHE A 152 -26.98 -19.66 -0.25
N ASN A 153 -26.78 -20.96 0.00
CA ASN A 153 -27.85 -21.91 0.30
C ASN A 153 -28.13 -22.04 1.80
N GLY A 154 -27.41 -21.31 2.66
CA GLY A 154 -27.45 -21.52 4.11
C GLY A 154 -26.79 -22.83 4.57
N GLU A 155 -26.04 -23.48 3.68
CA GLU A 155 -25.35 -24.76 3.90
C GLU A 155 -23.90 -24.56 4.38
N ALA A 156 -23.41 -23.32 4.35
CA ALA A 156 -22.09 -23.02 4.88
C ALA A 156 -22.03 -23.33 6.37
N ASN A 157 -21.12 -24.23 6.73
CA ASN A 157 -20.82 -24.55 8.11
C ASN A 157 -19.94 -23.45 8.72
N PHE A 158 -20.53 -22.28 8.92
CA PHE A 158 -19.94 -21.22 9.71
C PHE A 158 -20.03 -21.64 11.17
N GLN A 159 -18.99 -22.30 11.68
CA GLN A 159 -18.89 -22.46 13.12
C GLN A 159 -18.75 -21.07 13.72
N PHE A 160 -19.82 -20.62 14.37
CA PHE A 160 -20.01 -19.29 14.93
C PHE A 160 -18.74 -18.84 15.65
N LEU A 161 -18.19 -17.68 15.25
CA LEU A 161 -16.96 -17.04 15.75
C LEU A 161 -16.62 -17.45 17.19
N ARG A 162 -15.92 -18.57 17.35
CA ARG A 162 -15.20 -18.83 18.58
C ARG A 162 -14.02 -17.87 18.53
N ILE A 163 -14.05 -16.90 19.43
CA ILE A 163 -13.00 -15.88 19.62
C ILE A 163 -11.62 -16.55 19.91
N PHE A 164 -11.59 -17.88 20.09
CA PHE A 164 -10.42 -18.71 20.32
C PHE A 164 -10.15 -19.67 19.16
N TYR A 165 -8.92 -19.62 18.63
CA TYR A 165 -8.37 -20.58 17.68
C TYR A 165 -8.30 -21.98 18.32
N THR A 166 -8.93 -22.98 17.72
CA THR A 166 -8.78 -24.38 18.14
C THR A 166 -8.24 -25.19 16.96
N HIS A 167 -7.10 -25.83 17.14
CA HIS A 167 -6.49 -26.72 16.15
C HIS A 167 -6.46 -28.15 16.70
N PHE A 168 -6.62 -29.13 15.81
CA PHE A 168 -6.62 -30.59 15.99
C PHE A 168 -7.94 -31.38 16.07
N GLU A 169 -9.14 -30.79 16.11
CA GLU A 169 -10.39 -31.56 15.84
C GLU A 169 -11.50 -30.74 15.19
N THR A 170 -11.20 -29.59 14.57
CA THR A 170 -12.24 -28.76 13.94
C THR A 170 -11.72 -28.07 12.69
N PRO A 171 -12.41 -28.18 11.53
CA PRO A 171 -12.03 -27.50 10.28
C PRO A 171 -12.45 -26.03 10.35
N LEU A 172 -11.81 -25.26 11.21
CA LEU A 172 -12.10 -23.83 11.38
C LEU A 172 -11.34 -23.04 10.32
N LEU A 173 -12.03 -22.71 9.23
CA LEU A 173 -11.62 -21.61 8.37
C LEU A 173 -12.01 -20.30 9.06
N GLY A 174 -11.15 -19.29 8.95
CA GLY A 174 -11.56 -17.94 9.28
C GLY A 174 -12.78 -17.53 8.47
N ALA A 175 -13.68 -16.73 9.06
CA ALA A 175 -14.85 -16.22 8.34
C ALA A 175 -14.46 -15.31 7.16
N LEU A 176 -13.37 -14.56 7.31
CA LEU A 176 -12.91 -13.59 6.32
C LEU A 176 -12.65 -14.21 4.92
N PRO A 177 -11.84 -15.28 4.75
CA PRO A 177 -11.64 -15.89 3.43
C PRO A 177 -12.95 -16.37 2.81
N VAL A 178 -13.88 -16.92 3.59
CA VAL A 178 -15.17 -17.40 3.04
C VAL A 178 -16.03 -16.24 2.55
N TYR A 179 -16.27 -15.22 3.39
CA TYR A 179 -17.12 -14.09 3.02
C TYR A 179 -16.52 -13.19 1.93
N SER A 180 -15.21 -13.06 1.91
CA SER A 180 -14.52 -12.30 0.85
C SER A 180 -14.53 -13.03 -0.48
N THR A 181 -14.56 -14.37 -0.48
CA THR A 181 -14.61 -15.19 -1.70
C THR A 181 -16.03 -15.38 -2.24
N TRP A 182 -17.02 -15.41 -1.34
CA TRP A 182 -18.44 -15.57 -1.66
C TRP A 182 -18.96 -14.75 -2.84
N PRO A 183 -18.74 -13.42 -2.93
CA PRO A 183 -19.27 -12.65 -4.06
C PRO A 183 -18.69 -13.08 -5.41
N PHE A 184 -17.44 -13.54 -5.45
CA PHE A 184 -16.81 -13.99 -6.69
C PHE A 184 -17.33 -15.35 -7.12
N VAL A 185 -17.47 -16.29 -6.18
CA VAL A 185 -18.05 -17.62 -6.46
C VAL A 185 -19.53 -17.49 -6.85
N ALA A 186 -20.29 -16.61 -6.19
CA ALA A 186 -21.69 -16.38 -6.52
C ALA A 186 -21.88 -15.80 -7.94
N LEU A 187 -20.97 -14.93 -8.39
CA LEU A 187 -21.06 -14.26 -9.69
C LEU A 187 -20.44 -15.08 -10.83
N LEU A 188 -19.35 -15.80 -10.57
CA LEU A 188 -18.52 -16.46 -11.59
C LEU A 188 -18.67 -17.99 -11.59
N GLY A 189 -19.36 -18.55 -10.60
CA GLY A 189 -19.48 -19.99 -10.39
C GLY A 189 -18.42 -20.55 -9.46
N LEU A 190 -18.62 -21.80 -9.04
CA LEU A 190 -17.65 -22.54 -8.22
C LEU A 190 -16.60 -23.20 -9.14
N ASP A 191 -15.52 -22.46 -9.41
CA ASP A 191 -14.35 -22.96 -10.12
C ASP A 191 -13.03 -22.38 -9.54
N GLU A 192 -11.88 -22.86 -10.04
CA GLU A 192 -10.57 -22.41 -9.57
C GLU A 192 -10.31 -20.93 -9.85
N PHE A 193 -10.88 -20.43 -10.96
CA PHE A 193 -10.75 -19.03 -11.33
C PHE A 193 -11.44 -18.14 -10.30
N ALA A 194 -12.71 -18.37 -10.02
CA ALA A 194 -13.51 -17.56 -9.12
C ALA A 194 -12.93 -17.52 -7.71
N VAL A 195 -12.50 -18.68 -7.19
CA VAL A 195 -11.90 -18.80 -5.86
C VAL A 195 -10.63 -17.98 -5.75
N ARG A 196 -9.75 -18.00 -6.75
CA ARG A 196 -8.46 -17.29 -6.72
C ARG A 196 -8.57 -15.83 -7.13
N PHE A 197 -9.49 -15.53 -8.03
CA PHE A 197 -9.72 -14.19 -8.53
C PHE A 197 -10.11 -13.24 -7.40
N ALA A 198 -10.82 -13.74 -6.38
CA ALA A 198 -11.05 -13.01 -5.13
C ALA A 198 -9.75 -12.44 -4.53
N SER A 199 -8.74 -13.30 -4.32
CA SER A 199 -7.43 -12.88 -3.77
C SER A 199 -6.72 -11.87 -4.69
N SER A 200 -6.72 -12.12 -6.01
CA SER A 200 -6.12 -11.21 -7.00
C SER A 200 -6.73 -9.81 -6.95
N VAL A 201 -8.06 -9.73 -6.83
CA VAL A 201 -8.78 -8.46 -6.74
C VAL A 201 -8.45 -7.76 -5.42
N TYR A 202 -8.50 -8.45 -4.28
CA TYR A 202 -8.21 -7.83 -3.00
C TYR A 202 -6.77 -7.34 -2.87
N ILE A 203 -5.77 -8.07 -3.39
CA ILE A 203 -4.39 -7.56 -3.42
C ILE A 203 -4.29 -6.31 -4.31
N GLY A 204 -4.94 -6.30 -5.48
CA GLY A 204 -5.00 -5.11 -6.34
C GLY A 204 -5.60 -3.89 -5.63
N VAL A 205 -6.73 -4.07 -4.95
CA VAL A 205 -7.39 -3.01 -4.16
C VAL A 205 -6.49 -2.56 -3.00
N GLY A 206 -5.86 -3.49 -2.28
CA GLY A 206 -4.93 -3.17 -1.21
C GLY A 206 -3.74 -2.34 -1.69
N LEU A 207 -3.16 -2.67 -2.84
CA LEU A 207 -2.07 -1.89 -3.46
C LEU A 207 -2.53 -0.49 -3.88
N PHE A 208 -3.77 -0.35 -4.35
CA PHE A 208 -4.34 0.97 -4.62
C PHE A 208 -4.48 1.82 -3.34
N PHE A 209 -4.95 1.24 -2.23
CA PHE A 209 -5.00 1.96 -0.95
C PHE A 209 -3.61 2.26 -0.38
N ALA A 210 -2.63 1.38 -0.60
CA ALA A 210 -1.23 1.68 -0.28
C ALA A 210 -0.73 2.89 -1.08
N TYR A 211 -1.03 2.97 -2.37
CA TYR A 211 -0.75 4.15 -3.20
C TYR A 211 -1.40 5.42 -2.63
N LEU A 212 -2.68 5.36 -2.26
CA LEU A 212 -3.39 6.51 -1.66
C LEU A 212 -2.75 6.94 -0.33
N ALA A 213 -2.35 6.00 0.52
CA ALA A 213 -1.65 6.27 1.77
C ALA A 213 -0.32 6.98 1.53
N LEU A 214 0.50 6.48 0.61
CA LEU A 214 1.78 7.09 0.25
C LEU A 214 1.61 8.48 -0.36
N ARG A 215 0.62 8.68 -1.24
CA ARG A 215 0.30 10.01 -1.80
C ARG A 215 -0.10 10.98 -0.70
N ARG A 216 -0.89 10.53 0.28
CA ARG A 216 -1.35 11.33 1.42
C ARG A 216 -0.20 11.70 2.36
N LEU A 217 0.80 10.82 2.50
CA LEU A 217 2.07 11.09 3.18
C LEU A 217 3.04 11.95 2.35
N ARG A 218 2.64 12.37 1.14
CA ARG A 218 3.46 13.17 0.20
C ARG A 218 4.78 12.48 -0.19
N VAL A 219 4.77 11.14 -0.24
CA VAL A 219 5.92 10.38 -0.73
C VAL A 219 6.11 10.67 -2.22
N PRO A 220 7.29 11.15 -2.65
CA PRO A 220 7.55 11.40 -4.06
C PRO A 220 7.45 10.10 -4.86
N TYR A 221 6.83 10.16 -6.04
CA TYR A 221 6.65 9.00 -6.92
C TYR A 221 5.99 7.79 -6.23
N ALA A 222 4.96 8.02 -5.41
CA ALA A 222 4.25 7.00 -4.61
C ALA A 222 3.87 5.70 -5.35
N ILE A 223 3.70 5.73 -6.68
CA ILE A 223 3.42 4.54 -7.49
C ILE A 223 4.63 3.58 -7.60
N VAL A 224 5.86 4.08 -7.58
CA VAL A 224 7.09 3.27 -7.73
C VAL A 224 7.21 2.19 -6.63
N PRO A 225 7.15 2.52 -5.32
CA PRO A 225 7.20 1.48 -4.28
C PRO A 225 6.02 0.51 -4.36
N VAL A 226 4.84 0.97 -4.81
CA VAL A 226 3.67 0.09 -4.99
C VAL A 226 3.88 -0.90 -6.12
N LEU A 227 4.49 -0.48 -7.23
CA LEU A 227 4.84 -1.39 -8.32
C LEU A 227 5.93 -2.37 -7.89
N ILE A 228 6.99 -1.89 -7.23
CA ILE A 228 8.07 -2.76 -6.73
C ILE A 228 7.48 -3.83 -5.80
N ALA A 229 6.61 -3.44 -4.86
CA ALA A 229 5.93 -4.36 -3.96
C ALA A 229 5.00 -5.31 -4.71
N GLY A 230 4.16 -4.79 -5.62
CA GLY A 230 3.19 -5.56 -6.40
C GLY A 230 3.83 -6.59 -7.33
N THR A 231 5.03 -6.32 -7.84
CA THR A 231 5.77 -7.25 -8.70
C THR A 231 6.68 -8.20 -7.93
N GLN A 232 6.70 -8.18 -6.59
CA GLN A 232 7.48 -9.15 -5.83
C GLN A 232 6.90 -10.57 -6.04
N PRO A 233 7.74 -11.61 -6.22
CA PRO A 233 7.28 -12.98 -6.40
C PRO A 233 6.35 -13.47 -5.29
N VAL A 234 6.60 -13.08 -4.04
CA VAL A 234 5.76 -13.44 -2.90
C VAL A 234 4.37 -12.81 -2.97
N VAL A 235 4.26 -11.57 -3.46
CA VAL A 235 2.98 -10.89 -3.63
C VAL A 235 2.19 -11.49 -4.79
N ILE A 236 2.87 -11.81 -5.90
CA ILE A 236 2.26 -12.53 -7.02
C ILE A 236 1.75 -13.89 -6.56
N HIS A 237 2.52 -14.63 -5.77
CA HIS A 237 2.11 -15.92 -5.22
C HIS A 237 0.84 -15.78 -4.36
N PHE A 238 0.84 -14.84 -3.40
CA PHE A 238 -0.34 -14.58 -2.56
C PHE A 238 -1.55 -14.06 -3.34
N ALA A 239 -1.35 -13.36 -4.45
CA ALA A 239 -2.43 -12.90 -5.30
C ALA A 239 -3.10 -14.04 -6.08
N ARG A 240 -2.37 -15.14 -6.32
CA ARG A 240 -2.80 -16.29 -7.13
C ARG A 240 -3.32 -17.47 -6.32
N ILE A 241 -3.21 -17.41 -4.99
CA ILE A 241 -3.77 -18.41 -4.08
C ILE A 241 -4.75 -17.73 -3.13
N ASN A 242 -5.75 -18.46 -2.67
CA ASN A 242 -6.75 -17.91 -1.76
C ASN A 242 -6.76 -18.59 -0.39
N PHE A 243 -6.07 -17.97 0.56
CA PHE A 243 -6.12 -18.33 1.98
C PHE A 243 -6.56 -17.15 2.87
N GLY A 244 -7.24 -16.15 2.28
CA GLY A 244 -7.65 -14.94 2.99
C GLY A 244 -6.57 -13.85 3.14
N HIS A 245 -5.30 -14.13 2.78
CA HIS A 245 -4.22 -13.13 2.82
C HIS A 245 -4.55 -11.87 2.02
N GLY A 246 -5.10 -12.01 0.81
CA GLY A 246 -5.46 -10.86 -0.03
C GLY A 246 -6.49 -9.96 0.64
N ALA A 247 -7.57 -10.54 1.17
CA ALA A 247 -8.61 -9.79 1.88
C ALA A 247 -8.08 -9.12 3.16
N SER A 248 -7.26 -9.83 3.95
CA SER A 248 -6.60 -9.27 5.14
C SER A 248 -5.69 -8.08 4.80
N PHE A 249 -4.86 -8.23 3.76
CA PHE A 249 -3.99 -7.16 3.27
C PHE A 249 -4.80 -5.95 2.80
N CYS A 250 -5.85 -6.18 2.02
CA CYS A 250 -6.77 -5.12 1.58
C CYS A 250 -7.36 -4.35 2.76
N GLY A 251 -7.93 -5.07 3.74
CA GLY A 251 -8.50 -4.48 4.94
C GLY A 251 -7.47 -3.66 5.72
N LEU A 252 -6.25 -4.19 5.91
CA LEU A 252 -5.16 -3.49 6.58
C LEU A 252 -4.76 -2.20 5.85
N MET A 253 -4.68 -2.21 4.52
CA MET A 253 -4.32 -1.02 3.73
C MET A 253 -5.43 0.04 3.74
N ILE A 254 -6.70 -0.38 3.67
CA ILE A 254 -7.85 0.53 3.82
C ILE A 254 -7.83 1.18 5.22
N ALA A 255 -7.69 0.37 6.28
CA ALA A 255 -7.60 0.85 7.65
C ALA A 255 -6.43 1.83 7.83
N THR A 256 -5.26 1.50 7.30
CA THR A 256 -4.07 2.36 7.35
C THR A 256 -4.33 3.71 6.66
N TRP A 257 -4.91 3.70 5.47
CA TRP A 257 -5.25 4.92 4.75
C TRP A 257 -6.28 5.77 5.50
N LEU A 258 -7.35 5.15 6.01
CA LEU A 258 -8.38 5.82 6.81
C LEU A 258 -7.79 6.43 8.09
N TRP A 259 -6.90 5.71 8.76
CA TRP A 259 -6.22 6.21 9.96
C TRP A 259 -5.33 7.41 9.66
N ILE A 260 -4.52 7.36 8.60
CA ILE A 260 -3.68 8.51 8.17
C ILE A 260 -4.58 9.71 7.87
N ARG A 261 -5.67 9.50 7.12
CA ARG A 261 -6.62 10.56 6.77
C ARG A 261 -7.29 11.15 8.01
N ALA A 262 -7.77 10.31 8.92
CA ALA A 262 -8.41 10.72 10.17
C ALA A 262 -7.48 11.56 11.05
N ARG A 263 -6.18 11.20 11.12
CA ARG A 263 -5.17 11.93 11.88
C ARG A 263 -4.86 13.29 11.28
N GLN A 264 -4.81 13.40 9.96
CA GLN A 264 -4.47 14.64 9.27
C GLN A 264 -5.67 15.60 9.12
N ASP A 265 -6.88 15.07 8.92
CA ASP A 265 -8.12 15.85 8.77
C ASP A 265 -8.88 16.05 10.10
N GLU A 266 -8.36 15.51 11.21
CA GLU A 266 -9.00 15.49 12.53
C GLU A 266 -10.43 14.88 12.53
N ARG A 267 -10.65 13.83 11.72
CA ARG A 267 -11.97 13.21 11.51
C ARG A 267 -12.16 11.93 12.33
N LEU A 268 -12.88 12.05 13.45
CA LEU A 268 -13.13 10.91 14.37
C LEU A 268 -13.83 9.71 13.70
N GLY A 269 -14.84 9.94 12.84
CA GLY A 269 -15.57 8.84 12.19
C GLY A 269 -14.68 7.97 11.29
N GLN A 270 -13.69 8.55 10.63
CA GLN A 270 -12.71 7.80 9.84
C GLN A 270 -11.75 7.00 10.72
N ALA A 271 -11.39 7.52 11.91
CA ALA A 271 -10.59 6.76 12.87
C ALA A 271 -11.36 5.56 13.45
N ILE A 272 -12.67 5.73 13.69
CA ILE A 272 -13.54 4.63 14.10
C ILE A 272 -13.66 3.60 12.98
N LEU A 273 -13.84 4.02 11.73
CA LEU A 273 -13.92 3.10 10.58
C LEU A 273 -12.59 2.37 10.31
N ALA A 274 -11.46 2.96 10.70
CA ALA A 274 -10.15 2.34 10.57
C ALA A 274 -9.90 1.25 11.62
N GLY A 275 -10.57 1.30 12.78
CA GLY A 275 -10.46 0.32 13.86
C GLY A 275 -11.46 -0.82 13.69
#